data_AF-A0AAN9HZU7-F1
#
_entry.id   AF-A0AAN9HZU7-F1
#
_cell.length_a   1.000
_cell.length_b   1.000
_cell.length_c   1.000
_cell.angle_alpha   90.00
_cell.angle_beta   90.00
_cell.angle_gamma   90.00
#
_symmetry.space_group_name_H-M   'P 1'
#
loop_
_entity.id
_entity.type
_entity.pdbx_description
1 polymer ?
#
loop_
_entity_poly.entity_id
_entity_poly.type
_entity_poly.pdbx_seq_one_letter_code
_entity_poly.pdbx_strand_id
1 'polypeptide(L)'
;MTLNQRFLVSCSVLLFFLALSVSSSSSSFLSDRIFDSETHTGRNLLQTRKGCSVNFEFLNYTIITSKCKGPSYPPKDCCAAFKEFACPYVDVINDLTSECALTMFSYINLYGKYPPGLFAHECREGKLGLACPALPPSVIADDTGNQIMHCPSLLLILTACLLILLM
;
A
#
# COMPACT_ATOMS: atom_id res chain seq x y z
N MET A 1 2.77 57.69 -1.63
CA MET A 1 2.05 56.66 -0.83
C MET A 1 2.14 55.25 -1.43
N THR A 2 2.75 55.03 -2.61
CA THR A 2 2.77 53.72 -3.29
C THR A 2 3.96 52.83 -2.94
N LEU A 3 5.10 53.38 -2.50
CA LEU A 3 6.29 52.62 -2.13
C LEU A 3 6.11 51.84 -0.82
N ASN A 4 5.47 52.46 0.19
CA ASN A 4 5.27 51.86 1.51
C ASN A 4 4.25 50.70 1.48
N GLN A 5 3.25 50.80 0.61
CA GLN A 5 2.23 49.76 0.41
C GLN A 5 2.81 48.54 -0.32
N ARG A 6 3.67 48.75 -1.32
CA ARG A 6 4.40 47.66 -2.00
C ARG A 6 5.37 46.94 -1.06
N PHE A 7 6.03 47.68 -0.17
CA PHE A 7 6.94 47.11 0.83
C PHE A 7 6.19 46.25 1.87
N LEU A 8 5.05 46.74 2.37
CA LEU A 8 4.19 46.02 3.31
C LEU A 8 3.61 44.72 2.72
N VAL A 9 3.16 44.76 1.46
CA VAL A 9 2.65 43.59 0.74
C VAL A 9 3.77 42.58 0.49
N SER A 10 4.97 43.05 0.10
CA SER A 10 6.14 42.17 -0.08
C SER A 10 6.55 41.47 1.22
N CYS A 11 6.55 42.17 2.35
CA CYS A 11 6.85 41.58 3.66
C CYS A 11 5.81 40.53 4.07
N SER A 12 4.52 40.77 3.80
CA SER A 12 3.44 39.84 4.15
C SER A 12 3.52 38.54 3.33
N VAL A 13 3.87 38.62 2.04
CA VAL A 13 4.01 37.45 1.17
C VAL A 13 5.23 36.61 1.57
N LEU A 14 6.35 37.24 1.92
CA LEU A 14 7.59 36.54 2.31
C LEU A 14 7.42 35.76 3.63
N LEU A 15 6.65 36.30 4.58
CA LEU A 15 6.27 35.60 5.81
C LEU A 15 5.37 34.38 5.55
N PHE A 16 4.49 34.45 4.56
CA PHE A 16 3.62 33.34 4.19
C PHE A 16 4.40 32.15 3.58
N PHE A 17 5.41 32.42 2.74
CA PHE A 17 6.30 31.39 2.19
C PHE A 17 7.23 30.77 3.24
N LEU A 18 7.71 31.56 4.21
CA LEU A 18 8.48 31.05 5.35
C LEU A 18 7.65 30.11 6.23
N ALA A 19 6.36 30.40 6.44
CA ALA A 19 5.45 29.54 7.19
C ALA A 19 5.18 28.19 6.49
N LEU A 20 5.18 28.16 5.16
CA LEU A 20 5.02 26.94 4.35
C LEU A 20 6.29 26.07 4.30
N SER A 21 7.43 26.57 4.78
CA SER A 21 8.73 25.87 4.73
C SER A 21 9.00 24.97 5.94
N VAL A 22 8.07 24.87 6.89
CA VAL A 22 8.19 23.98 8.06
C VAL A 22 7.60 22.60 7.73
N SER A 23 8.53 21.68 7.44
CA SER A 23 8.44 20.21 7.57
C SER A 23 8.56 19.40 6.27
N SER A 24 9.78 19.33 5.74
CA SER A 24 10.30 18.11 5.11
C SER A 24 11.60 17.72 5.82
N SER A 25 11.48 16.94 6.89
CA SER A 25 12.59 16.32 7.60
C SER A 25 12.53 14.82 7.37
N SER A 26 13.21 14.33 6.33
CA SER A 26 13.53 12.91 6.20
C SER A 26 14.72 12.60 7.12
N SER A 27 14.48 11.97 8.27
CA SER A 27 15.55 11.37 9.07
C SER A 27 15.67 9.88 8.77
N SER A 28 16.82 9.52 8.20
CA SER A 28 17.27 8.16 7.98
C SER A 28 17.72 7.49 9.29
N PHE A 29 17.19 6.28 9.51
CA PHE A 29 17.75 5.11 10.22
C PHE A 29 18.45 5.28 11.58
N LEU A 30 17.87 4.66 12.63
CA LEU A 30 18.60 4.08 13.76
C LEU A 30 17.97 2.75 14.20
N SER A 31 18.87 1.82 14.55
CA SER A 31 18.72 0.37 14.76
C SER A 31 18.11 -0.03 16.11
N ASP A 32 17.62 -1.28 16.14
CA ASP A 32 17.36 -2.16 17.29
C ASP A 32 16.54 -1.63 18.48
N ARG A 33 15.27 -2.07 18.52
CA ARG A 33 14.54 -2.32 19.77
C ARG A 33 13.92 -3.70 19.70
N ILE A 34 14.66 -4.66 20.25
CA ILE A 34 14.11 -5.84 20.92
C ILE A 34 13.12 -5.31 21.97
N PHE A 35 11.83 -5.62 21.83
CA PHE A 35 10.82 -5.42 22.88
C PHE A 35 10.69 -6.76 23.61
N ASP A 36 11.41 -6.97 24.71
CA ASP A 36 10.93 -6.74 26.08
C ASP A 36 9.44 -6.46 26.22
N SER A 37 8.78 -7.35 26.95
CA SER A 37 7.37 -7.31 27.31
C SER A 37 7.12 -6.18 28.29
N GLU A 38 6.90 -4.98 27.78
CA GLU A 38 6.38 -3.88 28.58
C GLU A 38 4.84 -3.89 28.50
N THR A 39 4.21 -4.18 29.63
CA THR A 39 2.76 -4.11 29.84
C THR A 39 2.28 -2.68 29.69
N HIS A 40 2.07 -2.23 28.46
CA HIS A 40 1.45 -0.95 28.17
C HIS A 40 -0.05 -1.15 27.95
N THR A 41 -0.83 -0.96 29.02
CA THR A 41 -2.26 -0.66 28.93
C THR A 41 -2.43 0.68 28.23
N GLY A 42 -2.55 0.64 26.92
CA GLY A 42 -2.97 1.73 26.07
C GLY A 42 -3.86 1.12 24.99
N ARG A 43 -5.10 1.57 24.91
CA ARG A 43 -6.10 1.10 23.94
C ARG A 43 -5.46 0.92 22.57
N ASN A 44 -5.30 -0.33 22.14
CA ASN A 44 -4.94 -0.62 20.75
C ASN A 44 -5.97 0.08 19.88
N LEU A 45 -5.50 0.94 18.98
CA LEU A 45 -6.31 1.42 17.88
C LEU A 45 -6.93 0.15 17.26
N LEU A 46 -8.27 0.05 17.28
CA LEU A 46 -8.95 -0.63 16.18
C LEU A 46 -8.51 0.15 14.95
N GLN A 47 -7.37 -0.22 14.38
CA GLN A 47 -7.00 0.19 13.03
C GLN A 47 -8.16 -0.33 12.21
N THR A 48 -9.14 0.54 11.98
CA THR A 48 -10.38 0.16 11.33
C THR A 48 -10.04 0.10 9.86
N ARG A 49 -9.33 -0.96 9.48
CA ARG A 49 -9.09 -1.26 8.08
C ARG A 49 -10.44 -1.63 7.49
N LYS A 50 -10.62 -1.26 6.22
CA LYS A 50 -11.86 -1.59 5.54
C LYS A 50 -11.99 -3.10 5.42
N GLY A 51 -13.24 -3.57 5.50
CA GLY A 51 -13.57 -4.96 5.22
C GLY A 51 -13.10 -5.37 3.82
N CYS A 52 -12.86 -6.66 3.64
CA CYS A 52 -12.47 -7.16 2.34
C CYS A 52 -13.69 -7.27 1.41
N SER A 53 -13.59 -6.75 0.19
CA SER A 53 -14.66 -6.87 -0.82
C SER A 53 -14.80 -8.30 -1.35
N VAL A 54 -13.77 -9.13 -1.21
CA VAL A 54 -13.75 -10.53 -1.63
C VAL A 54 -14.07 -11.42 -0.44
N ASN A 55 -15.04 -12.31 -0.61
CA ASN A 55 -15.37 -13.28 0.41
C ASN A 55 -14.45 -14.51 0.32
N PHE A 56 -13.30 -14.43 0.98
CA PHE A 56 -12.31 -15.51 1.01
C PHE A 56 -12.84 -16.79 1.68
N GLU A 57 -13.86 -16.74 2.54
CA GLU A 57 -14.39 -17.92 3.23
C GLU A 57 -14.86 -19.02 2.26
N PHE A 58 -15.53 -18.63 1.18
CA PHE A 58 -16.19 -19.55 0.26
C PHE A 58 -15.36 -19.85 -1.00
N LEU A 59 -14.08 -19.47 -1.03
CA LEU A 59 -13.21 -19.80 -2.16
C LEU A 59 -12.77 -21.26 -2.13
N ASN A 60 -12.32 -21.76 -3.28
CA ASN A 60 -11.81 -23.12 -3.41
C ASN A 60 -10.32 -23.20 -3.01
N TYR A 61 -10.05 -23.75 -1.83
CA TYR A 61 -8.70 -23.92 -1.29
C TYR A 61 -7.98 -25.17 -1.79
N THR A 62 -8.64 -26.05 -2.55
CA THR A 62 -8.04 -27.28 -3.08
C THR A 62 -6.84 -26.99 -3.98
N ILE A 63 -6.81 -25.85 -4.65
CA ILE A 63 -5.69 -25.42 -5.49
C ILE A 63 -4.37 -25.35 -4.70
N ILE A 64 -4.44 -24.94 -3.42
CA ILE A 64 -3.30 -24.90 -2.49
C ILE A 64 -3.15 -26.27 -1.81
N THR A 65 -4.20 -26.79 -1.19
CA THR A 65 -4.11 -27.96 -0.30
C THR A 65 -3.83 -29.28 -1.01
N SER A 66 -4.11 -29.38 -2.31
CA SER A 66 -3.76 -30.57 -3.11
C SER A 66 -2.27 -30.62 -3.47
N LYS A 67 -1.60 -29.47 -3.59
CA LYS A 67 -0.22 -29.33 -4.07
C LYS A 67 0.78 -29.05 -2.95
N CYS A 68 0.43 -28.18 -2.00
CA CYS A 68 1.28 -27.79 -0.88
C CYS A 68 1.01 -28.67 0.34
N LYS A 69 1.82 -29.72 0.54
CA LYS A 69 1.63 -30.70 1.62
C LYS A 69 2.82 -30.76 2.57
N GLY A 70 2.51 -30.86 3.86
CA GLY A 70 3.50 -31.10 4.91
C GLY A 70 4.00 -32.55 4.94
N PRO A 71 5.07 -32.82 5.69
CA PRO A 71 5.76 -31.89 6.59
C PRO A 71 6.82 -31.01 5.91
N SER A 72 7.27 -31.36 4.70
CA SER A 72 8.37 -30.68 4.03
C SER A 72 7.97 -29.41 3.27
N TYR A 73 6.68 -29.23 2.95
CA TYR A 73 6.12 -28.06 2.26
C TYR A 73 7.00 -27.60 1.08
N PRO A 74 7.08 -28.39 -0.02
CA PRO A 74 8.03 -28.12 -1.10
C PRO A 74 7.82 -26.70 -1.69
N PRO A 75 8.81 -25.79 -1.59
CA PRO A 75 8.61 -24.37 -1.92
C PRO A 75 8.12 -24.16 -3.35
N LYS A 76 8.66 -24.90 -4.32
CA LYS A 76 8.26 -24.79 -5.72
C LYS A 76 6.76 -25.02 -5.92
N ASP A 77 6.23 -26.10 -5.35
CA ASP A 77 4.82 -26.47 -5.53
C ASP A 77 3.91 -25.58 -4.68
N CYS A 78 4.32 -25.26 -3.45
CA CYS A 78 3.59 -24.37 -2.56
C CYS A 78 3.46 -22.97 -3.12
N CYS A 79 4.54 -22.39 -3.65
CA CYS A 79 4.52 -21.04 -4.20
C CYS A 79 3.80 -20.97 -5.54
N ALA A 80 3.94 -21.99 -6.40
CA ALA A 80 3.16 -22.06 -7.63
C ALA A 80 1.66 -22.12 -7.34
N ALA A 81 1.25 -22.98 -6.41
CA ALA A 81 -0.15 -23.11 -6.00
C ALA A 81 -0.70 -21.84 -5.33
N PHE A 82 0.10 -21.21 -4.47
CA PHE A 82 -0.26 -19.95 -3.82
C PHE A 82 -0.44 -18.82 -4.84
N LYS A 83 0.45 -18.70 -5.84
CA LYS A 83 0.27 -17.74 -6.94
C LYS A 83 -1.02 -17.99 -7.71
N GLU A 84 -1.29 -19.24 -8.07
CA GLU A 84 -2.50 -19.62 -8.79
C GLU A 84 -3.78 -19.21 -8.04
N PHE A 85 -3.76 -19.30 -6.71
CA PHE A 85 -4.85 -18.87 -5.84
C PHE A 85 -4.94 -17.34 -5.66
N ALA A 86 -3.81 -16.68 -5.39
CA ALA A 86 -3.79 -15.30 -4.90
C ALA A 86 -3.74 -14.25 -6.03
N CYS A 87 -3.13 -14.58 -7.17
CA CYS A 87 -2.92 -13.63 -8.26
C CYS A 87 -4.20 -13.02 -8.87
N PRO A 88 -5.34 -13.74 -8.95
CA PRO A 88 -6.60 -13.11 -9.35
C PRO A 88 -7.10 -11.98 -8.43
N TYR A 89 -6.55 -11.88 -7.21
CA TYR A 89 -6.98 -10.93 -6.19
C TYR A 89 -5.88 -9.92 -5.81
N VAL A 90 -4.84 -9.78 -6.65
CA VAL A 90 -3.65 -8.96 -6.36
C VAL A 90 -3.99 -7.51 -5.95
N ASP A 91 -4.98 -6.91 -6.60
CA ASP A 91 -5.37 -5.51 -6.36
C ASP A 91 -5.98 -5.30 -4.97
N VAL A 92 -6.71 -6.29 -4.45
CA VAL A 92 -7.37 -6.20 -3.15
C VAL A 92 -6.48 -6.68 -2.01
N ILE A 93 -5.61 -7.68 -2.25
CA ILE A 93 -4.72 -8.20 -1.21
C ILE A 93 -3.48 -7.31 -0.99
N ASN A 94 -3.06 -6.55 -2.00
CA ASN A 94 -1.96 -5.57 -1.85
C ASN A 94 -2.43 -4.21 -1.32
N ASP A 95 -3.73 -4.05 -1.05
CA ASP A 95 -4.26 -2.84 -0.43
C ASP A 95 -4.00 -2.83 1.07
N LEU A 96 -2.99 -2.06 1.48
CA LEU A 96 -2.57 -1.90 2.88
C LEU A 96 -3.63 -1.26 3.78
N THR A 97 -4.72 -0.71 3.22
CA THR A 97 -5.84 -0.14 3.97
C THR A 97 -6.94 -1.16 4.27
N SER A 98 -6.86 -2.37 3.70
CA SER A 98 -7.85 -3.45 3.85
C SER A 98 -7.34 -4.61 4.71
N GLU A 99 -8.28 -5.36 5.31
CA GLU A 99 -7.98 -6.64 5.95
C GLU A 99 -7.88 -7.82 4.96
N CYS A 100 -8.02 -7.61 3.64
CA CYS A 100 -8.06 -8.69 2.64
C CYS A 100 -6.91 -9.69 2.74
N ALA A 101 -5.66 -9.22 2.86
CA ALA A 101 -4.51 -10.12 2.99
C ALA A 101 -4.58 -10.97 4.26
N LEU A 102 -4.95 -10.37 5.40
CA LEU A 102 -5.07 -11.07 6.67
C LEU A 102 -6.21 -12.09 6.65
N THR A 103 -7.36 -11.72 6.08
CA THR A 103 -8.49 -12.64 5.90
C THR A 103 -8.11 -13.81 4.99
N MET A 104 -7.46 -13.53 3.85
CA MET A 104 -6.99 -14.55 2.92
C MET A 104 -6.05 -15.55 3.62
N PHE A 105 -4.99 -15.07 4.27
CA PHE A 105 -4.03 -15.95 4.96
C PHE A 105 -4.67 -16.73 6.11
N SER A 106 -5.65 -16.14 6.82
CA SER A 106 -6.37 -16.83 7.89
C SER A 106 -7.09 -18.07 7.37
N TYR A 107 -7.84 -17.97 6.27
CA TYR A 107 -8.54 -19.12 5.69
C TYR A 107 -7.58 -20.11 5.00
N ILE A 108 -6.52 -19.63 4.35
CA ILE A 108 -5.46 -20.52 3.81
C ILE A 108 -4.89 -21.40 4.92
N ASN A 109 -4.51 -20.78 6.05
CA ASN A 109 -3.92 -21.51 7.18
C ASN A 109 -4.95 -22.42 7.85
N LEU A 110 -6.20 -21.99 7.98
CA LEU A 110 -7.28 -22.77 8.59
C LEU A 110 -7.57 -24.04 7.79
N TYR A 111 -7.82 -23.93 6.48
CA TYR A 111 -8.19 -25.08 5.66
C TYR A 111 -7.01 -25.99 5.31
N GLY A 112 -5.83 -25.41 5.15
CA GLY A 112 -4.60 -26.17 4.85
C GLY A 112 -3.86 -26.69 6.08
N LYS A 113 -4.23 -26.24 7.29
CA LYS A 113 -3.50 -26.49 8.55
C LYS A 113 -2.03 -26.05 8.46
N TYR A 114 -1.78 -24.96 7.76
CA TYR A 114 -0.42 -24.44 7.55
C TYR A 114 0.10 -23.68 8.77
N PRO A 115 1.42 -23.78 9.06
CA PRO A 115 2.03 -22.94 10.07
C PRO A 115 1.99 -21.46 9.65
N PRO A 116 1.78 -20.52 10.60
CA PRO A 116 1.83 -19.09 10.30
C PRO A 116 3.14 -18.69 9.62
N GLY A 117 3.04 -17.91 8.56
CA GLY A 117 4.22 -17.41 7.83
C GLY A 117 4.85 -18.37 6.82
N LEU A 118 4.30 -19.58 6.62
CA LEU A 118 4.83 -20.56 5.65
C LEU A 118 5.10 -19.91 4.28
N PHE A 119 4.09 -19.30 3.67
CA PHE A 119 4.23 -18.71 2.34
C PHE A 119 5.16 -17.48 2.31
N ALA A 120 5.26 -16.72 3.41
CA ALA A 120 6.20 -15.61 3.52
C ALA A 120 7.66 -16.06 3.67
N HIS A 121 7.87 -17.29 4.16
CA HIS A 121 9.16 -17.93 4.27
C HIS A 121 9.55 -18.61 2.95
N GLU A 122 8.69 -19.48 2.43
CA GLU A 122 8.95 -20.31 1.24
C GLU A 122 8.93 -19.50 -0.07
N CYS A 123 8.07 -18.47 -0.18
CA CYS A 123 7.80 -17.79 -1.44
C CYS A 123 8.44 -16.41 -1.51
N ARG A 124 9.72 -16.38 -1.87
CA ARG A 124 10.48 -15.14 -2.10
C ARG A 124 11.14 -15.16 -3.48
N GLU A 125 10.77 -14.21 -4.34
CA GLU A 125 11.31 -14.12 -5.70
C GLU A 125 12.14 -12.85 -5.95
N GLY A 126 12.03 -11.84 -5.08
CA GLY A 126 12.80 -10.62 -5.19
C GLY A 126 12.38 -9.54 -4.19
N LYS A 127 12.89 -8.32 -4.37
CA LYS A 127 12.62 -7.17 -3.48
C LYS A 127 11.16 -6.68 -3.54
N LEU A 128 10.47 -6.97 -4.63
CA LEU A 128 9.07 -6.58 -4.86
C LEU A 128 8.07 -7.63 -4.33
N GLY A 129 8.56 -8.66 -3.65
CA GLY A 129 7.73 -9.76 -3.16
C GLY A 129 7.56 -10.86 -4.21
N LEU A 130 6.34 -11.37 -4.30
CA LEU A 130 5.98 -12.51 -5.15
C LEU A 130 5.33 -12.00 -6.44
N ALA A 131 5.95 -12.28 -7.58
CA ALA A 131 5.45 -11.77 -8.86
C ALA A 131 4.31 -12.66 -9.39
N CYS A 132 3.18 -12.05 -9.71
CA CYS A 132 2.12 -12.73 -10.42
C CYS A 132 2.42 -12.79 -11.92
N PRO A 133 2.16 -13.94 -12.58
CA PRO A 133 2.26 -14.00 -14.03
C PRO A 133 1.25 -13.03 -14.66
N ALA A 134 1.56 -12.52 -15.85
CA ALA A 134 0.61 -11.73 -16.61
C ALA A 134 -0.69 -12.52 -16.79
N LEU A 135 -1.83 -11.88 -16.52
CA LEU A 135 -3.12 -12.49 -16.81
C LEU A 135 -3.14 -12.85 -18.31
N PRO A 136 -3.62 -14.06 -18.69
CA PRO A 136 -3.92 -14.31 -20.09
C PRO A 136 -4.89 -13.24 -20.58
N PRO A 137 -4.87 -12.84 -21.86
CA PRO A 137 -5.80 -11.86 -22.39
C PRO A 137 -7.22 -12.35 -22.16
N SER A 138 -7.87 -11.85 -21.12
CA SER A 138 -9.31 -11.93 -20.93
C SER A 138 -9.94 -11.08 -22.02
N VAL A 139 -11.04 -11.56 -22.62
CA VAL A 139 -11.89 -10.76 -23.49
C VAL A 139 -12.39 -9.58 -22.65
N ILE A 140 -11.73 -8.44 -22.81
CA ILE A 140 -12.10 -7.18 -22.19
C ILE A 140 -13.40 -6.77 -22.89
N ALA A 141 -14.51 -6.79 -22.15
CA ALA A 141 -15.60 -5.89 -22.47
C ALA A 141 -15.04 -4.47 -22.25
N ASP A 142 -14.92 -3.73 -23.35
CA ASP A 142 -14.56 -2.32 -23.37
C ASP A 142 -15.38 -1.55 -22.34
N ASP A 143 -14.71 -0.90 -21.39
CA ASP A 143 -15.21 0.37 -20.88
C ASP A 143 -14.07 1.38 -20.87
N THR A 144 -14.10 2.23 -21.89
CA THR A 144 -13.22 3.37 -22.08
C THR A 144 -13.66 4.46 -21.10
N GLY A 145 -12.94 4.61 -19.99
CA GLY A 145 -13.18 5.65 -18.99
C GLY A 145 -11.89 6.33 -18.54
N ASN A 146 -11.09 6.83 -19.48
CA ASN A 146 -9.82 7.49 -19.21
C ASN A 146 -10.06 8.90 -18.64
N GLN A 147 -10.45 9.01 -17.37
CA GLN A 147 -10.48 10.29 -16.66
C GLN A 147 -9.12 10.53 -16.00
N ILE A 148 -8.21 11.10 -16.78
CA ILE A 148 -6.97 11.69 -16.29
C ILE A 148 -7.37 12.87 -15.40
N MET A 149 -7.49 12.62 -14.10
CA MET A 149 -7.60 13.68 -13.10
C MET A 149 -6.23 14.34 -12.99
N HIS A 150 -6.03 15.38 -13.80
CA HIS A 150 -4.82 16.17 -13.82
C HIS A 150 -4.78 17.01 -12.53
N CYS A 151 -4.05 16.55 -11.52
CA CYS A 151 -3.73 17.36 -10.36
C CYS A 151 -2.76 18.46 -10.83
N PRO A 152 -3.11 19.76 -10.74
CA PRO A 152 -2.22 20.80 -11.22
C PRO A 152 -0.95 20.80 -10.36
N SER A 153 0.19 20.62 -11.03
CA SER A 153 1.51 20.65 -10.39
C SER A 153 1.66 21.96 -9.61
N LEU A 154 2.10 21.86 -8.35
CA LEU A 154 2.32 22.99 -7.44
C LEU A 154 3.25 24.07 -8.04
N LEU A 155 4.13 23.68 -8.97
CA LEU A 155 4.98 24.56 -9.76
C LEU A 155 4.17 25.53 -10.65
N LEU A 156 3.06 25.07 -11.21
CA LEU A 156 2.17 25.82 -12.10
C LEU A 156 1.36 26.88 -11.31
N ILE A 157 1.03 26.56 -10.06
CA ILE A 157 0.37 27.49 -9.13
C ILE A 157 1.35 28.59 -8.69
N LEU A 158 2.60 28.23 -8.37
CA LEU A 158 3.63 29.18 -7.96
C LEU A 158 3.99 30.17 -9.07
N THR A 159 4.08 29.70 -10.32
CA THR A 159 4.38 30.55 -11.48
C THR A 159 3.25 31.52 -11.79
N ALA A 160 1.99 31.08 -11.71
CA ALA A 160 0.84 31.97 -11.89
C ALA A 160 0.76 33.06 -10.80
N CYS A 161 0.99 32.70 -9.53
CA CYS A 161 1.05 33.67 -8.44
C CYS A 161 2.15 34.73 -8.63
N LEU A 162 3.35 34.33 -9.09
CA LEU A 162 4.45 35.25 -9.35
C LEU A 162 4.11 36.26 -10.46
N LEU A 163 3.45 35.81 -11.53
CA LEU A 163 3.05 36.67 -12.64
C LEU A 163 1.97 37.69 -12.23
N ILE A 164 1.02 37.30 -11.39
CA ILE A 164 -0.02 38.19 -10.85
C ILE A 164 0.61 39.25 -9.92
N LEU A 165 1.70 38.91 -9.21
CA LEU A 165 2.40 39.85 -8.33
C LEU A 165 3.25 40.88 -9.09
N LEU A 166 3.61 40.59 -10.35
CA LEU A 166 4.48 41.41 -11.20
C LEU A 166 3.71 42.36 -12.13
N MET A 167 2.39 42.22 -12.24
CA MET A 167 1.47 43.16 -12.92
C MET A 167 1.00 44.24 -11.94
#